data_AF-M7BFL8-F1
#
_entry.id   AF-M7BFL8-F1
#
_cell.length_a   1.000
_cell.length_b   1.000
_cell.length_c   1.000
_cell.angle_alpha   90.00
_cell.angle_beta   90.00
_cell.angle_gamma   90.00
#
_symmetry.space_group_name_H-M   'P 1'
#
loop_
_entity.id
_entity.type
_entity.pdbx_description
1 polymer ?
#
loop_
_entity_poly.entity_id
_entity_poly.type
_entity_poly.pdbx_seq_one_letter_code
_entity_poly.pdbx_strand_id
1 'polypeptide(L)'
;MEPSIKYINKKFPNVDARSSTQHLGPVHKEKAEIIKVLNSYYQSFVDVMEFRDHVYELLNTIDVSQCYFDIHVNYDLTKNYLDLVVTYTSVILLLSRIEDRKALIGMYNCAHEMIQGSGDPSYARLAQMVLEYDTPLKKLTEEFGPHTKMACEYLSLEVMERWILSPAQWLTGWCFLPPSQYKAPSVVGRYGKRVADVKECKEHAVAHSGQLHRNRRAFLRNAVRELEALLSDQPGLLGPKALCVFMALSLCRDEMNWLVRHAEHVTKTKTPEDYADSHIAELLFLMEQLRTLVHKHSTVIQRYHVQYLARFDALLLSDIIQNLTVCPEEESIIMSSFVSTLSSLTLKQGMQVPPRLPAVPGAAGPPVGCAGPRPRSSPEHKNSHPGSDQRSM
;
A
#
# COMPACT_ATOMS: atom_id res chain seq x y z
N MET A 1 9.88 37.07 -2.64
CA MET A 1 8.84 36.08 -2.98
C MET A 1 7.68 36.06 -1.98
N GLU A 2 7.95 36.08 -0.67
CA GLU A 2 6.93 35.99 0.40
C GLU A 2 5.68 36.91 0.27
N PRO A 3 5.79 38.21 -0.08
CA PRO A 3 4.59 39.04 -0.24
C PRO A 3 3.69 38.60 -1.40
N SER A 4 4.29 38.08 -2.48
CA SER A 4 3.59 37.55 -3.64
C SER A 4 2.85 36.27 -3.29
N ILE A 5 3.45 35.38 -2.50
CA ILE A 5 2.82 34.15 -2.00
C ILE A 5 1.57 34.48 -1.17
N LYS A 6 1.68 35.42 -0.22
CA LYS A 6 0.54 35.87 0.59
C LYS A 6 -0.58 36.47 -0.26
N TYR A 7 -0.23 37.27 -1.27
CA TYR A 7 -1.19 37.83 -2.21
C TYR A 7 -1.92 36.74 -3.01
N ILE A 8 -1.17 35.80 -3.59
CA ILE A 8 -1.70 34.66 -4.35
C ILE A 8 -2.64 33.84 -3.48
N ASN A 9 -2.23 33.43 -2.28
CA ASN A 9 -3.07 32.66 -1.37
C ASN A 9 -4.37 33.37 -1.01
N LYS A 10 -4.32 34.69 -0.76
CA LYS A 10 -5.49 35.50 -0.43
C LYS A 10 -6.46 35.65 -1.61
N LYS A 11 -5.93 35.68 -2.84
CA LYS A 11 -6.72 35.91 -4.05
C LYS A 11 -7.09 34.64 -4.81
N PHE A 12 -6.54 33.49 -4.43
CA PHE A 12 -6.80 32.21 -5.07
C PHE A 12 -8.31 31.90 -5.10
N PRO A 13 -8.88 31.54 -6.27
CA PRO A 13 -8.22 31.23 -7.54
C PRO A 13 -8.08 32.45 -8.48
N ASN A 14 -8.69 33.58 -8.13
CA ASN A 14 -8.81 34.78 -8.95
C ASN A 14 -7.64 35.75 -8.74
N VAL A 15 -6.44 35.32 -9.15
CA VAL A 15 -5.23 36.16 -9.09
C VAL A 15 -5.11 36.95 -10.40
N ASP A 16 -5.11 38.28 -10.32
CA ASP A 16 -4.87 39.13 -11.48
C ASP A 16 -3.36 39.29 -11.74
N ALA A 17 -2.85 38.50 -12.68
CA ALA A 17 -1.43 38.49 -13.03
C ALA A 17 -0.96 39.74 -13.79
N ARG A 18 -1.87 40.51 -14.42
CA ARG A 18 -1.52 41.62 -15.32
C ARG A 18 -1.59 42.98 -14.65
N SER A 19 -2.59 43.21 -13.79
CA SER A 19 -2.79 44.52 -13.15
C SER A 19 -2.03 44.67 -11.83
N SER A 20 -1.70 43.56 -11.17
CA SER A 20 -1.15 43.55 -9.80
C SER A 20 0.38 43.55 -9.75
N THR A 21 1.03 44.40 -10.55
CA THR A 21 2.50 44.49 -10.68
C THR A 21 3.20 44.82 -9.36
N GLN A 22 2.56 45.55 -8.44
CA GLN A 22 3.12 45.87 -7.12
C GLN A 22 3.29 44.63 -6.22
N HIS A 23 2.35 43.68 -6.26
CA HIS A 23 2.39 42.48 -5.43
C HIS A 23 3.08 41.30 -6.11
N LEU A 24 3.08 41.25 -7.45
CA LEU A 24 3.65 40.17 -8.26
C LEU A 24 4.98 40.53 -8.93
N GLY A 25 5.58 41.68 -8.62
CA GLY A 25 6.87 42.11 -9.17
C GLY A 25 7.98 41.04 -9.12
N PRO A 26 8.19 40.34 -7.97
CA PRO A 26 9.14 39.23 -7.90
C PRO A 26 8.81 38.06 -8.84
N VAL A 27 7.52 37.70 -8.95
CA VAL A 27 7.06 36.63 -9.85
C VAL A 27 7.32 37.02 -11.31
N HIS A 28 7.08 38.28 -11.68
CA HIS A 28 7.36 38.78 -13.02
C HIS A 28 8.85 38.72 -13.38
N LYS A 29 9.72 39.06 -12.42
CA LYS A 29 11.18 39.03 -12.60
C LYS A 29 11.73 37.61 -12.81
N GLU A 30 11.17 36.62 -12.12
CA GLU A 30 11.67 35.23 -12.08
C GLU A 30 10.77 34.22 -12.82
N LYS A 31 9.78 34.69 -13.60
CA LYS A 31 8.74 33.88 -14.24
C LYS A 31 9.24 32.63 -14.98
N ALA A 32 10.36 32.72 -15.69
CA ALA A 32 10.93 31.59 -16.42
C ALA A 32 11.46 30.48 -15.49
N GLU A 33 12.15 30.86 -14.41
CA GLU A 33 12.67 29.88 -13.44
C GLU A 33 11.54 29.30 -12.58
N ILE A 34 10.53 30.12 -12.25
CA ILE A 34 9.32 29.66 -11.55
C ILE A 34 8.63 28.55 -12.35
N ILE A 35 8.37 28.75 -13.64
CA ILE A 35 7.76 27.70 -14.49
C ILE A 35 8.65 26.47 -14.49
N LYS A 36 9.95 26.63 -14.72
CA LYS A 36 10.90 25.51 -14.81
C LYS A 36 10.91 24.64 -13.53
N VAL A 37 10.87 25.27 -12.35
CA VAL A 37 10.89 24.56 -11.06
C VAL A 37 9.51 24.00 -10.69
N LEU A 38 8.44 24.77 -10.88
CA LEU A 38 7.10 24.38 -10.44
C LEU A 38 6.35 23.50 -11.44
N ASN A 39 6.82 23.36 -12.68
CA ASN A 39 6.12 22.60 -13.70
C ASN A 39 5.81 21.16 -13.26
N SER A 40 6.79 20.43 -12.71
CA SER A 40 6.54 19.05 -12.26
C SER A 40 5.50 18.98 -11.15
N TYR A 41 5.50 19.93 -10.21
CA TYR A 41 4.49 19.98 -9.14
C TYR A 41 3.12 20.33 -9.68
N TYR A 42 3.03 21.32 -10.59
CA TYR A 42 1.78 21.71 -11.23
C TYR A 42 1.18 20.54 -12.02
N GLN A 43 1.98 19.87 -12.84
CA GLN A 43 1.52 18.70 -13.60
C GLN A 43 1.07 17.57 -12.67
N SER A 44 1.75 17.31 -11.56
CA SER A 44 1.26 16.32 -10.57
C SER A 44 -0.10 16.69 -9.97
N PHE A 45 -0.40 17.99 -9.77
CA PHE A 45 -1.73 18.41 -9.33
C PHE A 45 -2.78 18.24 -10.44
N VAL A 46 -2.42 18.48 -11.69
CA VAL A 46 -3.27 18.21 -12.86
C VAL A 46 -3.55 16.70 -12.97
N ASP A 47 -2.54 15.84 -12.84
CA ASP A 47 -2.69 14.39 -12.86
C ASP A 47 -3.65 13.90 -11.77
N VAL A 48 -3.59 14.48 -10.56
CA VAL A 48 -4.53 14.16 -9.47
C VAL A 48 -5.97 14.59 -9.81
N MET A 49 -6.14 15.72 -10.49
CA MET A 49 -7.45 16.18 -10.96
C MET A 49 -8.01 15.25 -12.04
N GLU A 50 -7.20 14.87 -13.03
CA GLU A 50 -7.61 13.95 -14.08
C GLU A 50 -7.90 12.56 -13.51
N PHE A 51 -7.07 12.05 -12.60
CA PHE A 51 -7.32 10.80 -11.89
C PHE A 51 -8.69 10.82 -11.19
N ARG A 52 -9.02 11.91 -10.50
CA ARG A 52 -10.35 12.09 -9.89
C ARG A 52 -11.48 11.98 -10.92
N ASP A 53 -11.35 12.65 -12.06
CA ASP A 53 -12.38 12.63 -13.10
C ASP A 53 -12.65 11.20 -13.60
N HIS A 54 -11.59 10.44 -13.87
CA HIS A 54 -11.70 9.04 -14.28
C HIS A 54 -12.32 8.16 -13.18
N VAL A 55 -11.98 8.40 -11.91
CA VAL A 55 -12.58 7.68 -10.79
C VAL A 55 -14.09 7.92 -10.76
N TYR A 56 -14.56 9.16 -10.90
CA TYR A 56 -16.00 9.42 -10.93
C TYR A 56 -16.72 8.80 -12.11
N GLU A 57 -16.15 8.89 -13.30
CA GLU A 57 -16.75 8.28 -14.48
C GLU A 57 -16.93 6.77 -14.26
N LEU A 58 -15.90 6.11 -13.73
CA LEU A 58 -15.94 4.69 -13.41
C LEU A 58 -16.96 4.37 -12.30
N LEU A 59 -16.98 5.13 -11.20
CA LEU A 59 -17.94 4.93 -10.11
C LEU A 59 -19.39 5.10 -10.60
N ASN A 60 -19.64 6.09 -11.46
CA ASN A 60 -20.96 6.28 -12.06
C ASN A 60 -21.34 5.12 -12.99
N THR A 61 -20.39 4.58 -13.75
CA THR A 61 -20.64 3.40 -14.59
C THR A 61 -20.97 2.17 -13.73
N ILE A 62 -20.21 1.94 -12.65
CA ILE A 62 -20.46 0.83 -11.72
C ILE A 62 -21.86 0.93 -11.09
N ASP A 63 -22.27 2.13 -10.67
CA ASP A 63 -23.61 2.38 -10.13
C ASP A 63 -24.71 2.08 -11.15
N VAL A 64 -24.56 2.57 -12.39
CA VAL A 64 -25.53 2.38 -13.48
C VAL A 64 -25.62 0.89 -13.86
N SER A 65 -24.49 0.19 -13.88
CA SER A 65 -24.42 -1.25 -14.14
C SER A 65 -24.96 -2.11 -12.99
N GLN A 66 -25.23 -1.52 -11.82
CA GLN A 66 -25.68 -2.23 -10.62
C GLN A 66 -24.83 -3.46 -10.31
N CYS A 67 -23.50 -3.31 -10.39
CA CYS A 67 -22.58 -4.41 -10.21
C CYS A 67 -22.78 -5.08 -8.83
N TYR A 68 -22.84 -6.41 -8.84
CA TYR A 68 -22.85 -7.20 -7.60
C TYR A 68 -21.43 -7.35 -7.07
N PHE A 69 -21.24 -7.14 -5.77
CA PHE A 69 -19.95 -7.25 -5.09
C PHE A 69 -20.05 -8.27 -3.96
N ASP A 70 -19.10 -9.19 -3.88
CA ASP A 70 -18.92 -10.13 -2.77
C ASP A 70 -17.47 -10.60 -2.77
N ILE A 71 -16.75 -10.29 -1.68
CA ILE A 71 -15.33 -10.62 -1.53
C ILE A 71 -15.04 -12.13 -1.59
N HIS A 72 -16.03 -12.99 -1.33
CA HIS A 72 -15.92 -14.44 -1.40
C HIS A 72 -16.24 -15.02 -2.79
N VAL A 73 -16.91 -14.25 -3.66
CA VAL A 73 -17.33 -14.71 -4.99
C VAL A 73 -16.52 -14.04 -6.09
N ASN A 74 -16.55 -12.71 -6.16
CA ASN A 74 -15.85 -11.92 -7.16
C ASN A 74 -14.76 -11.07 -6.48
N TYR A 75 -13.83 -11.79 -5.85
CA TYR A 75 -12.72 -11.24 -5.07
C TYR A 75 -11.99 -10.11 -5.79
N ASP A 76 -11.56 -10.32 -7.05
CA ASP A 76 -10.79 -9.33 -7.79
C ASP A 76 -11.61 -8.06 -8.05
N LEU A 77 -12.87 -8.20 -8.48
CA LEU A 77 -13.74 -7.05 -8.73
C LEU A 77 -13.99 -6.25 -7.45
N THR A 78 -14.35 -6.93 -6.36
CA THR A 78 -14.60 -6.31 -5.05
C THR A 78 -13.37 -5.66 -4.46
N LYS A 79 -12.23 -6.36 -4.48
CA LYS A 79 -10.98 -5.83 -3.95
C LYS A 79 -10.52 -4.61 -4.75
N ASN A 80 -10.51 -4.66 -6.08
CA ASN A 80 -10.07 -3.54 -6.89
C ASN A 80 -10.98 -2.31 -6.72
N TYR A 81 -12.29 -2.51 -6.57
CA TYR A 81 -13.21 -1.42 -6.23
C TYR A 81 -12.86 -0.77 -4.89
N LEU A 82 -12.70 -1.57 -3.83
CA LEU A 82 -12.35 -1.06 -2.50
C LEU A 82 -10.97 -0.37 -2.50
N ASP A 83 -9.98 -0.95 -3.18
CA ASP A 83 -8.65 -0.37 -3.32
C ASP A 83 -8.69 0.97 -4.05
N LEU A 84 -9.52 1.10 -5.10
CA LEU A 84 -9.71 2.37 -5.81
C LEU A 84 -10.30 3.44 -4.89
N VAL A 85 -11.34 3.10 -4.13
CA VAL A 85 -11.99 4.01 -3.17
C VAL A 85 -11.02 4.47 -2.08
N VAL A 86 -10.25 3.52 -1.51
CA VAL A 86 -9.24 3.81 -0.48
C VAL A 86 -8.09 4.65 -1.05
N THR A 87 -7.63 4.33 -2.26
CA THR A 87 -6.56 5.07 -2.93
C THR A 87 -7.01 6.49 -3.23
N TYR A 88 -8.19 6.66 -3.81
CA TYR A 88 -8.79 7.97 -4.09
C TYR A 88 -8.91 8.82 -2.83
N THR A 89 -9.52 8.26 -1.78
CA THR A 89 -9.63 8.93 -0.47
C THR A 89 -8.27 9.31 0.09
N SER A 90 -7.28 8.41 0.01
CA SER A 90 -5.92 8.65 0.52
C SER A 90 -5.19 9.75 -0.26
N VAL A 91 -5.33 9.79 -1.58
CA VAL A 91 -4.75 10.83 -2.46
C VAL A 91 -5.35 12.19 -2.14
N ILE A 92 -6.68 12.28 -1.99
CA ILE A 92 -7.35 13.54 -1.62
C ILE A 92 -6.93 14.01 -0.22
N LEU A 93 -6.84 13.10 0.75
CA LEU A 93 -6.35 13.43 2.10
C LEU A 93 -4.88 13.86 2.08
N LEU A 94 -4.04 13.22 1.27
CA LEU A 94 -2.64 13.61 1.10
C LEU A 94 -2.53 15.00 0.47
N LEU A 95 -3.30 15.29 -0.58
CA LEU A 95 -3.38 16.61 -1.21
C LEU A 95 -3.76 17.69 -0.19
N SER A 96 -4.72 17.41 0.70
CA SER A 96 -5.15 18.36 1.72
C SER A 96 -4.07 18.71 2.75
N ARG A 97 -3.09 17.80 2.96
CA ARG A 97 -1.93 18.02 3.85
C ARG A 97 -0.84 18.88 3.22
N ILE A 98 -0.91 19.16 1.92
CA ILE A 98 0.00 20.11 1.27
C ILE A 98 -0.52 21.51 1.56
N GLU A 99 0.05 22.15 2.58
CA GLU A 99 -0.37 23.48 3.08
C GLU A 99 -0.24 24.56 1.99
N ASP A 100 0.87 24.54 1.23
CA ASP A 100 1.18 25.55 0.20
C ASP A 100 0.60 25.23 -1.19
N ARG A 101 -0.33 24.27 -1.32
CA ARG A 101 -0.88 23.86 -2.64
C ARG A 101 -1.43 25.01 -3.47
N LYS A 102 -2.14 25.97 -2.83
CA LYS A 102 -2.72 27.16 -3.50
C LYS A 102 -1.62 28.09 -4.00
N ALA A 103 -0.55 28.26 -3.23
CA ALA A 103 0.59 29.07 -3.62
C ALA A 103 1.35 28.45 -4.79
N LEU A 104 1.61 27.14 -4.75
CA LEU A 104 2.31 26.41 -5.82
C LEU A 104 1.54 26.51 -7.14
N ILE A 105 0.23 26.21 -7.12
CA ILE A 105 -0.64 26.22 -8.30
C ILE A 105 -0.83 27.66 -8.82
N GLY A 106 -1.14 28.61 -7.94
CA GLY A 106 -1.38 30.00 -8.30
C GLY A 106 -0.12 30.70 -8.83
N MET A 107 1.06 30.42 -8.24
CA MET A 107 2.32 31.00 -8.69
C MET A 107 2.73 30.49 -10.06
N TYR A 108 2.59 29.19 -10.31
CA TYR A 108 2.82 28.61 -11.63
C TYR A 108 1.91 29.28 -12.67
N ASN A 109 0.61 29.37 -12.43
CA ASN A 109 -0.33 29.97 -13.38
C ASN A 109 -0.05 31.45 -13.63
N CYS A 110 0.30 32.23 -12.60
CA CYS A 110 0.69 33.63 -12.78
C CYS A 110 1.93 33.77 -13.69
N ALA A 111 2.96 32.96 -13.45
CA ALA A 111 4.18 32.99 -14.26
C ALA A 111 3.92 32.52 -15.70
N HIS A 112 3.09 31.48 -15.86
CA HIS A 112 2.63 30.98 -17.15
C HIS A 112 1.90 32.06 -17.95
N GLU A 113 0.94 32.74 -17.34
CA GLU A 113 0.20 33.83 -17.99
C GLU A 113 1.11 34.99 -18.39
N MET A 114 2.11 35.34 -17.57
CA MET A 114 3.08 36.41 -17.87
C MET A 114 4.06 36.05 -19.00
N ILE A 115 4.20 34.77 -19.37
CA ILE A 115 5.06 34.32 -20.46
C ILE A 115 4.22 34.06 -21.72
N GLN A 116 3.14 33.29 -21.60
CA GLN A 116 2.32 32.83 -22.72
C GLN A 116 1.20 33.81 -23.10
N GLY A 117 0.91 34.81 -22.25
CA GLY A 117 -0.17 35.75 -22.47
C GLY A 117 -1.57 35.18 -22.19
N SER A 118 -1.66 33.96 -21.65
CA SER A 118 -2.90 33.34 -21.15
C SER A 118 -2.59 32.36 -20.01
N GLY A 119 -3.55 32.19 -19.10
CA GLY A 119 -3.47 31.16 -18.06
C GLY A 119 -3.40 29.75 -18.65
N ASP A 120 -2.94 28.80 -17.83
CA ASP A 120 -2.94 27.39 -18.20
C ASP A 120 -4.39 26.87 -18.36
N PRO A 121 -4.72 26.08 -19.40
CA PRO A 121 -6.09 25.60 -19.64
C PRO A 121 -6.69 24.81 -18.48
N SER A 122 -5.86 24.07 -17.73
CA SER A 122 -6.30 23.23 -16.61
C SER A 122 -6.48 24.03 -15.31
N TYR A 123 -5.94 25.25 -15.22
CA TYR A 123 -5.90 26.04 -13.98
C TYR A 123 -7.29 26.25 -13.37
N ALA A 124 -8.28 26.63 -14.17
CA ALA A 124 -9.62 26.94 -13.67
C ALA A 124 -10.26 25.72 -12.98
N ARG A 125 -10.18 24.55 -13.62
CA ARG A 125 -10.71 23.29 -13.09
C ARG A 125 -9.92 22.81 -11.87
N LEU A 126 -8.58 22.89 -11.95
CA LEU A 126 -7.71 22.48 -10.86
C LEU A 126 -7.91 23.33 -9.62
N ALA A 127 -8.00 24.64 -9.80
CA ALA A 127 -8.19 25.57 -8.70
C ALA A 127 -9.57 25.39 -8.05
N GLN A 128 -10.61 25.11 -8.84
CA GLN A 128 -11.93 24.76 -8.34
C GLN A 128 -11.90 23.47 -7.51
N MET A 129 -11.24 22.42 -8.00
CA MET A 129 -11.06 21.16 -7.26
C MET A 129 -10.37 21.40 -5.91
N VAL A 130 -9.29 22.19 -5.90
CA VAL A 130 -8.54 22.50 -4.66
C VAL A 130 -9.40 23.19 -3.62
N LEU A 131 -10.35 24.04 -4.03
CA LEU A 131 -11.29 24.71 -3.13
C LEU A 131 -12.37 23.76 -2.61
N GLU A 132 -12.89 22.87 -3.46
CA GLU A 132 -13.88 21.86 -3.05
C GLU A 132 -13.35 20.95 -1.93
N TYR A 133 -12.05 20.67 -1.93
CA TYR A 133 -11.38 19.86 -0.91
C TYR A 133 -10.72 20.64 0.22
N ASP A 134 -11.08 21.91 0.46
CA ASP A 134 -10.65 22.61 1.67
C ASP A 134 -11.16 21.89 2.95
N THR A 135 -12.31 21.22 2.87
CA THR A 135 -12.80 20.28 3.90
C THR A 135 -12.96 18.88 3.29
N PRO A 136 -11.87 18.10 3.15
CA PRO A 136 -11.85 16.93 2.27
C PRO A 136 -12.79 15.82 2.72
N LEU A 137 -12.86 15.52 4.03
CA LEU A 137 -13.75 14.48 4.56
C LEU A 137 -15.23 14.80 4.33
N LYS A 138 -15.62 16.08 4.45
CA LYS A 138 -16.98 16.51 4.20
C LYS A 138 -17.33 16.33 2.72
N LYS A 139 -16.46 16.81 1.83
CA LYS A 139 -16.65 16.71 0.39
C LYS A 139 -16.69 15.26 -0.09
N LEU A 140 -15.77 14.41 0.36
CA LEU A 140 -15.78 12.97 0.07
C LEU A 140 -17.08 12.30 0.54
N THR A 141 -17.60 12.66 1.71
CA THR A 141 -18.88 12.11 2.21
C THR A 141 -20.05 12.46 1.29
N GLU A 142 -20.08 13.69 0.77
CA GLU A 142 -21.10 14.14 -0.19
C GLU A 142 -20.99 13.39 -1.53
N GLU A 143 -19.75 13.20 -2.02
CA GLU A 143 -19.46 12.51 -3.29
C GLU A 143 -19.79 11.02 -3.24
N PHE A 144 -19.49 10.34 -2.14
CA PHE A 144 -19.81 8.93 -1.95
C PHE A 144 -21.27 8.69 -1.55
N GLY A 145 -22.05 9.75 -1.29
CA GLY A 145 -23.48 9.68 -1.00
C GLY A 145 -24.28 8.78 -1.96
N PRO A 146 -24.24 8.99 -3.29
CA PRO A 146 -24.92 8.11 -4.26
C PRO A 146 -24.40 6.67 -4.25
N HIS A 147 -23.11 6.46 -3.98
CA HIS A 147 -22.42 5.16 -3.99
C HIS A 147 -22.62 4.34 -2.69
N THR A 148 -23.31 4.86 -1.67
CA THR A 148 -23.34 4.30 -0.30
C THR A 148 -23.92 2.88 -0.21
N LYS A 149 -24.88 2.54 -1.09
CA LYS A 149 -25.46 1.18 -1.15
C LYS A 149 -24.39 0.12 -1.49
N MET A 150 -23.35 0.54 -2.21
CA MET A 150 -22.30 -0.32 -2.74
C MET A 150 -21.06 -0.45 -1.83
N ALA A 151 -20.94 0.38 -0.78
CA ALA A 151 -19.78 0.36 0.12
C ALA A 151 -20.06 -0.31 1.48
N CYS A 152 -21.30 -0.27 1.97
CA CYS A 152 -21.64 -0.69 3.33
C CYS A 152 -22.06 -2.16 3.48
N GLU A 153 -22.48 -2.86 2.42
CA GLU A 153 -22.93 -4.25 2.51
C GLU A 153 -21.78 -5.29 2.48
N TYR A 154 -20.55 -4.89 2.12
CA TYR A 154 -19.51 -5.83 1.67
C TYR A 154 -18.27 -5.91 2.57
N LEU A 155 -18.11 -4.96 3.49
CA LEU A 155 -17.22 -5.08 4.63
C LEU A 155 -17.95 -5.85 5.72
N SER A 156 -18.32 -7.12 5.46
CA SER A 156 -18.95 -7.97 6.46
C SER A 156 -18.03 -7.99 7.70
N LEU A 157 -18.54 -7.45 8.80
CA LEU A 157 -17.87 -7.43 10.10
C LEU A 157 -17.38 -8.83 10.50
N GLU A 158 -18.05 -9.89 10.03
CA GLU A 158 -17.67 -11.28 10.27
C GLU A 158 -16.31 -11.64 9.65
N VAL A 159 -15.98 -11.11 8.47
CA VAL A 159 -14.68 -11.34 7.81
C VAL A 159 -13.59 -10.59 8.57
N MET A 160 -13.83 -9.33 8.91
CA MET A 160 -12.90 -8.54 9.73
C MET A 160 -12.70 -9.14 11.12
N GLU A 161 -13.75 -9.59 11.80
CA GLU A 161 -13.68 -10.23 13.11
C GLU A 161 -12.89 -11.54 13.07
N ARG A 162 -13.09 -12.40 12.05
CA ARG A 162 -12.30 -13.63 11.90
C ARG A 162 -10.82 -13.34 11.64
N TRP A 163 -10.49 -12.30 10.87
CA TRP A 163 -9.10 -11.93 10.56
C TRP A 163 -8.40 -11.25 11.74
N ILE A 164 -9.14 -10.46 12.52
CA ILE A 164 -8.65 -9.77 13.72
C ILE A 164 -8.48 -10.76 14.88
N LEU A 165 -9.42 -11.68 15.12
CA LEU A 165 -9.40 -12.51 16.33
C LEU A 165 -8.60 -13.81 16.20
N SER A 166 -8.29 -14.25 14.98
CA SER A 166 -7.87 -15.63 14.73
C SER A 166 -6.50 -15.90 14.07
N PRO A 167 -5.41 -15.12 14.24
CA PRO A 167 -4.09 -15.60 13.77
C PRO A 167 -3.68 -16.97 14.35
N ALA A 168 -4.19 -17.29 15.55
CA ALA A 168 -3.86 -18.52 16.27
C ALA A 168 -4.58 -19.79 15.77
N GLN A 169 -5.80 -19.70 15.23
CA GLN A 169 -6.55 -20.90 14.82
C GLN A 169 -6.13 -21.40 13.42
N TRP A 170 -5.52 -20.54 12.60
CA TRP A 170 -5.18 -20.84 11.21
C TRP A 170 -3.81 -21.53 11.07
N LEU A 171 -2.90 -21.32 12.03
CA LEU A 171 -1.55 -21.89 12.01
C LEU A 171 -1.45 -23.24 12.75
N THR A 172 -2.36 -23.54 13.67
CA THR A 172 -2.30 -24.79 14.45
C THR A 172 -3.09 -25.94 13.84
N GLY A 173 -4.16 -25.67 13.09
CA GLY A 173 -5.16 -26.71 12.77
C GLY A 173 -5.81 -27.24 14.07
N TRP A 174 -7.09 -27.59 14.04
CA TRP A 174 -7.90 -28.02 15.20
C TRP A 174 -8.60 -26.89 16.01
N CYS A 175 -9.84 -26.63 15.58
CA CYS A 175 -11.10 -26.69 16.34
C CYS A 175 -11.42 -25.79 17.58
N PHE A 176 -12.56 -25.09 17.42
CA PHE A 176 -13.58 -24.70 18.40
C PHE A 176 -13.20 -23.79 19.57
N LEU A 177 -13.37 -22.47 19.38
CA LEU A 177 -13.89 -21.57 20.41
C LEU A 177 -14.98 -20.69 19.79
N PRO A 178 -16.12 -20.46 20.47
CA PRO A 178 -17.25 -19.73 19.91
C PRO A 178 -16.96 -18.21 19.79
N PRO A 179 -17.54 -17.50 18.82
CA PRO A 179 -17.35 -16.05 18.60
C PRO A 179 -17.98 -15.13 19.67
N SER A 180 -18.20 -15.58 20.91
CA SER A 180 -19.23 -14.99 21.78
C SER A 180 -18.86 -13.74 22.57
N GLN A 181 -17.78 -13.00 22.27
CA GLN A 181 -17.40 -11.84 23.11
C GLN A 181 -17.14 -10.50 22.43
N TYR A 182 -17.35 -10.35 21.12
CA TYR A 182 -17.24 -9.04 20.50
C TYR A 182 -18.44 -8.79 19.61
N LYS A 183 -19.39 -7.98 20.11
CA LYS A 183 -20.42 -7.37 19.27
C LYS A 183 -19.82 -6.12 18.66
N ALA A 184 -19.46 -6.16 17.38
CA ALA A 184 -19.28 -4.93 16.64
C ALA A 184 -20.63 -4.18 16.56
N PRO A 185 -20.67 -2.87 16.83
CA PRO A 185 -21.91 -2.11 16.75
C PRO A 185 -22.40 -2.05 15.31
N SER A 186 -23.67 -2.40 15.10
CA SER A 186 -24.34 -2.30 13.81
C SER A 186 -24.28 -0.86 13.27
N VAL A 187 -23.65 -0.69 12.10
CA VAL A 187 -23.49 0.63 11.46
C VAL A 187 -24.69 0.93 10.57
N VAL A 188 -25.88 1.06 11.15
CA VAL A 188 -26.99 1.77 10.50
C VAL A 188 -27.74 2.58 11.55
N GLY A 189 -27.54 3.91 11.54
CA GLY A 189 -28.37 4.82 12.33
C GLY A 189 -27.68 6.11 12.77
N ARG A 190 -28.26 7.25 12.35
CA ARG A 190 -28.12 8.65 12.82
C ARG A 190 -26.79 9.04 13.49
N TYR A 191 -26.01 9.86 12.78
CA TYR A 191 -24.69 10.42 13.13
C TYR A 191 -24.52 10.96 14.56
N GLY A 192 -25.57 11.45 15.22
CA GLY A 192 -25.49 11.96 16.60
C GLY A 192 -25.12 10.90 17.65
N LYS A 193 -25.43 9.62 17.43
CA LYS A 193 -25.03 8.51 18.33
C LYS A 193 -23.59 8.02 18.09
N ARG A 194 -22.99 8.35 16.94
CA ARG A 194 -21.67 7.82 16.55
C ARG A 194 -20.48 8.50 17.22
N VAL A 195 -20.66 9.72 17.74
CA VAL A 195 -19.58 10.43 18.44
C VAL A 195 -19.19 9.68 19.72
N ALA A 196 -20.18 9.15 20.45
CA ALA A 196 -19.95 8.33 21.64
C ALA A 196 -19.21 7.04 21.26
N ASP A 197 -19.69 6.33 20.23
CA ASP A 197 -19.05 5.11 19.70
C ASP A 197 -17.58 5.36 19.33
N VAL A 198 -17.28 6.44 18.60
CA VAL A 198 -15.90 6.78 18.20
C VAL A 198 -15.02 7.07 19.43
N LYS A 199 -15.56 7.75 20.44
CA LYS A 199 -14.83 8.04 21.67
C LYS A 199 -14.55 6.76 22.46
N GLU A 200 -15.53 5.88 22.60
CA GLU A 200 -15.40 4.58 23.25
C GLU A 200 -14.37 3.69 22.53
N CYS A 201 -14.47 3.57 21.21
CA CYS A 201 -13.51 2.82 20.40
C CYS A 201 -12.09 3.37 20.55
N LYS A 202 -11.92 4.71 20.60
CA LYS A 202 -10.62 5.34 20.83
C LYS A 202 -10.06 4.97 22.20
N GLU A 203 -10.87 5.08 23.26
CA GLU A 203 -10.44 4.75 24.63
C GLU A 203 -10.07 3.26 24.75
N HIS A 204 -10.88 2.37 24.17
CA HIS A 204 -10.60 0.94 24.12
C HIS A 204 -9.31 0.63 23.35
N ALA A 205 -9.11 1.22 22.17
CA ALA A 205 -7.90 1.00 21.36
C ALA A 205 -6.62 1.48 22.09
N VAL A 206 -6.66 2.65 22.72
CA VAL A 206 -5.53 3.18 23.49
C VAL A 206 -5.20 2.30 24.68
N ALA A 207 -6.20 1.71 25.34
CA ALA A 207 -5.98 0.86 26.51
C ALA A 207 -5.50 -0.57 26.18
N HIS A 208 -5.95 -1.16 25.07
CA HIS A 208 -5.78 -2.60 24.83
C HIS A 208 -4.95 -2.98 23.60
N SER A 209 -4.86 -2.11 22.58
CA SER A 209 -4.22 -2.49 21.31
C SER A 209 -2.72 -2.76 21.46
N GLY A 210 -2.00 -2.01 22.29
CA GLY A 210 -0.57 -2.23 22.55
C GLY A 210 -0.28 -3.67 22.97
N GLN A 211 -0.88 -4.10 24.08
CA GLN A 211 -0.72 -5.45 24.63
C GLN A 211 -1.19 -6.54 23.65
N LEU A 212 -2.30 -6.32 22.94
CA LEU A 212 -2.83 -7.26 21.94
C LEU A 212 -1.79 -7.54 20.84
N HIS A 213 -1.25 -6.49 20.23
CA HIS A 213 -0.29 -6.61 19.14
C HIS A 213 1.05 -7.16 19.62
N ARG A 214 1.50 -6.80 20.83
CA ARG A 214 2.67 -7.42 21.47
C ARG A 214 2.52 -8.93 21.62
N ASN A 215 1.36 -9.39 22.08
CA ASN A 215 1.08 -10.82 22.23
C ASN A 215 1.03 -11.54 20.88
N ARG A 216 0.42 -10.93 19.85
CA ARG A 216 0.41 -11.48 18.49
C ARG A 216 1.81 -11.65 17.93
N ARG A 217 2.70 -10.66 18.07
CA ARG A 217 4.09 -10.78 17.62
C ARG A 217 4.83 -11.92 18.33
N ALA A 218 4.63 -12.08 19.63
CA ALA A 218 5.20 -13.20 20.38
C ALA A 218 4.69 -14.57 19.88
N PHE A 219 3.38 -14.68 19.64
CA PHE A 219 2.79 -15.89 19.06
C PHE A 219 3.34 -16.18 17.66
N LEU A 220 3.36 -15.19 16.77
CA LEU A 220 3.82 -15.34 15.39
C LEU A 220 5.28 -15.77 15.32
N ARG A 221 6.17 -15.25 16.19
CA ARG A 221 7.56 -15.73 16.25
C ARG A 221 7.64 -17.25 16.47
N ASN A 222 6.84 -17.79 17.38
CA ASN A 222 6.84 -19.23 17.64
C ASN A 222 6.22 -20.02 16.48
N ALA A 223 5.05 -19.61 16.01
CA ALA A 223 4.35 -20.30 14.94
C ALA A 223 5.14 -20.30 13.62
N VAL A 224 5.80 -19.19 13.28
CA VAL A 224 6.64 -19.09 12.08
C VAL A 224 7.90 -19.93 12.23
N ARG A 225 8.52 -19.97 13.42
CA ARG A 225 9.69 -20.82 13.68
C ARG A 225 9.38 -22.29 13.50
N GLU A 226 8.25 -22.74 14.03
CA GLU A 226 7.78 -24.13 13.86
C GLU A 226 7.45 -24.44 12.39
N LEU A 227 6.77 -23.53 11.69
CA LEU A 227 6.45 -23.67 10.27
C LEU A 227 7.73 -23.74 9.41
N GLU A 228 8.69 -22.86 9.67
CA GLU A 228 9.97 -22.84 8.98
C GLU A 228 10.74 -24.14 9.20
N ALA A 229 10.88 -24.59 10.45
CA ALA A 229 11.56 -25.84 10.78
C ALA A 229 10.92 -27.05 10.08
N LEU A 230 9.57 -27.13 10.07
CA LEU A 230 8.83 -28.19 9.39
C LEU A 230 9.08 -28.21 7.88
N LEU A 231 9.04 -27.03 7.24
CA LEU A 231 9.21 -26.91 5.79
C LEU A 231 10.68 -27.06 5.36
N SER A 232 11.62 -26.71 6.23
CA SER A 232 13.05 -26.95 6.03
C SER A 232 13.39 -28.44 6.09
N ASP A 233 12.79 -29.19 7.03
CA ASP A 233 12.97 -30.65 7.13
C ASP A 233 12.27 -31.39 5.98
N GLN A 234 11.04 -30.96 5.62
CA GLN A 234 10.24 -31.58 4.57
C GLN A 234 9.82 -30.56 3.48
N PRO A 235 10.73 -30.18 2.56
CA PRO A 235 10.41 -29.22 1.51
C PRO A 235 9.27 -29.64 0.59
N GLY A 236 8.98 -30.95 0.49
CA GLY A 236 7.83 -31.48 -0.25
C GLY A 236 6.48 -30.95 0.22
N LEU A 237 6.38 -30.54 1.50
CA LEU A 237 5.16 -29.95 2.06
C LEU A 237 4.87 -28.56 1.51
N LEU A 238 5.84 -27.87 0.89
CA LEU A 238 5.62 -26.55 0.30
C LEU A 238 4.56 -26.54 -0.79
N GLY A 239 4.31 -27.67 -1.48
CA GLY A 239 3.18 -27.80 -2.40
C GLY A 239 1.83 -27.62 -1.68
N PRO A 240 1.41 -28.58 -0.84
CA PRO A 240 0.11 -28.51 -0.15
C PRO A 240 0.02 -27.44 0.94
N LYS A 241 1.13 -26.91 1.46
CA LYS A 241 1.17 -25.89 2.54
C LYS A 241 1.55 -24.49 2.07
N ALA A 242 1.62 -24.24 0.76
CA ALA A 242 1.97 -22.92 0.22
C ALA A 242 1.12 -21.79 0.82
N LEU A 243 -0.19 -22.01 0.96
CA LEU A 243 -1.11 -21.04 1.56
C LEU A 243 -0.74 -20.66 3.01
N CYS A 244 -0.35 -21.65 3.83
CA CYS A 244 0.08 -21.41 5.22
C CYS A 244 1.30 -20.48 5.27
N VAL A 245 2.24 -20.62 4.33
CA VAL A 245 3.41 -19.74 4.24
C VAL A 245 3.01 -18.31 3.92
N PHE A 246 2.15 -18.10 2.92
CA PHE A 246 1.70 -16.75 2.54
C PHE A 246 0.85 -16.09 3.62
N MET A 247 -0.01 -16.85 4.31
CA MET A 247 -0.75 -16.35 5.47
C MET A 247 0.18 -15.92 6.60
N ALA A 248 1.18 -16.74 6.95
CA ALA A 248 2.16 -16.41 7.99
C ALA A 248 2.94 -15.13 7.63
N LEU A 249 3.42 -15.01 6.39
CA LEU A 249 4.10 -13.81 5.91
C LEU A 249 3.21 -12.58 5.96
N SER A 250 1.94 -12.68 5.57
CA SER A 250 0.98 -11.57 5.61
C SER A 250 0.76 -11.09 7.05
N LEU A 251 0.47 -12.00 7.97
CA LEU A 251 0.22 -11.68 9.38
C LEU A 251 1.44 -11.03 10.03
N CYS A 252 2.64 -11.53 9.76
CA CYS A 252 3.87 -10.92 10.28
C CYS A 252 4.07 -9.51 9.71
N ARG A 253 3.90 -9.34 8.39
CA ARG A 253 3.98 -8.04 7.71
C ARG A 253 3.01 -7.03 8.33
N ASP A 254 1.77 -7.44 8.61
CA ASP A 254 0.76 -6.58 9.19
C ASP A 254 1.13 -6.12 10.61
N GLU A 255 1.59 -7.04 11.46
CA GLU A 255 2.05 -6.71 12.81
C GLU A 255 3.30 -5.80 12.81
N MET A 256 4.19 -5.98 11.84
CA MET A 256 5.34 -5.09 11.64
C MET A 256 4.92 -3.67 11.24
N ASN A 257 4.07 -3.56 10.22
CA ASN A 257 3.56 -2.26 9.77
C ASN A 257 2.77 -1.55 10.87
N TRP A 258 2.00 -2.30 11.66
CA TRP A 258 1.28 -1.76 12.80
C TRP A 258 2.27 -1.20 13.84
N LEU A 259 3.29 -1.97 14.22
CA LEU A 259 4.28 -1.54 15.22
C LEU A 259 5.02 -0.28 14.78
N VAL A 260 5.55 -0.24 13.56
CA VAL A 260 6.32 0.91 13.05
C VAL A 260 5.50 2.19 13.09
N ARG A 261 4.25 2.14 12.60
CA ARG A 261 3.37 3.31 12.60
C ARG A 261 3.05 3.78 14.02
N HIS A 262 2.76 2.87 14.95
CA HIS A 262 2.34 3.26 16.28
C HIS A 262 3.50 3.64 17.21
N ALA A 263 4.67 3.03 17.05
CA ALA A 263 5.85 3.36 17.84
C ALA A 263 6.28 4.84 17.66
N GLU A 264 6.14 5.38 16.45
CA GLU A 264 6.47 6.77 16.15
C GLU A 264 5.40 7.77 16.65
N HIS A 265 4.12 7.38 16.58
CA HIS A 265 3.01 8.31 16.78
C HIS A 265 2.37 8.22 18.18
N VAL A 266 2.53 7.10 18.89
CA VAL A 266 2.01 6.91 20.26
C VAL A 266 3.09 7.27 21.28
N THR A 267 3.30 8.57 21.47
CA THR A 267 4.38 9.09 22.33
C THR A 267 3.98 9.26 23.80
N LYS A 268 2.68 9.23 24.11
CA LYS A 268 2.13 9.43 25.46
C LYS A 268 1.27 8.24 25.85
N THR A 269 1.92 7.19 26.36
CA THR A 269 1.27 5.98 26.87
C THR A 269 1.84 5.58 28.23
N LYS A 270 1.04 4.88 29.03
CA LYS A 270 1.47 4.29 30.30
C LYS A 270 2.27 2.98 30.10
N THR A 271 2.18 2.38 28.92
CA THR A 271 2.82 1.11 28.56
C THR A 271 3.71 1.27 27.31
N PRO A 272 4.76 2.11 27.36
CA PRO A 272 5.66 2.32 26.21
C PRO A 272 6.31 1.03 25.71
N GLU A 273 6.50 0.05 26.59
CA GLU A 273 7.04 -1.27 26.28
C GLU A 273 6.18 -2.09 25.29
N ASP A 274 4.89 -1.79 25.16
CA ASP A 274 4.01 -2.48 24.21
C ASP A 274 4.25 -2.06 22.75
N TYR A 275 4.83 -0.88 22.57
CA TYR A 275 5.17 -0.26 21.29
C TYR A 275 6.65 -0.41 20.95
N ALA A 276 7.38 -1.23 21.71
CA ALA A 276 8.74 -1.64 21.41
C ALA A 276 8.80 -3.17 21.30
N ASP A 277 9.75 -3.69 20.52
CA ASP A 277 9.96 -5.13 20.42
C ASP A 277 11.45 -5.45 20.18
N SER A 278 12.13 -5.91 21.24
CA SER A 278 13.55 -6.29 21.18
C SER A 278 13.82 -7.51 20.30
N HIS A 279 12.79 -8.29 19.95
CA HIS A 279 12.88 -9.49 19.14
C HIS A 279 12.25 -9.28 17.75
N ILE A 280 12.11 -8.02 17.30
CA ILE A 280 11.58 -7.73 15.97
C ILE A 280 12.50 -8.24 14.85
N ALA A 281 13.82 -8.19 15.08
CA ALA A 281 14.82 -8.70 14.15
C ALA A 281 14.70 -10.22 13.96
N GLU A 282 14.35 -10.96 15.01
CA GLU A 282 14.09 -12.39 14.92
C GLU A 282 12.87 -12.68 14.03
N LEU A 283 11.77 -11.93 14.21
CA LEU A 283 10.57 -12.10 13.38
C LEU A 283 10.88 -11.80 11.90
N LEU A 284 11.63 -10.74 11.62
CA LEU A 284 12.11 -10.41 10.29
C LEU A 284 12.96 -11.51 9.67
N PHE A 285 13.89 -12.06 10.45
CA PHE A 285 14.74 -13.16 10.02
C PHE A 285 13.91 -14.39 9.65
N LEU A 286 12.95 -14.76 10.50
CA LEU A 286 12.03 -15.88 10.25
C LEU A 286 11.19 -15.68 8.98
N MET A 287 10.70 -14.46 8.72
CA MET A 287 10.02 -14.12 7.47
C MET A 287 10.94 -14.33 6.26
N GLU A 288 12.21 -13.91 6.35
CA GLU A 288 13.18 -14.08 5.26
C GLU A 288 13.57 -15.55 5.04
N GLN A 289 13.63 -16.36 6.10
CA GLN A 289 13.82 -17.80 5.96
C GLN A 289 12.65 -18.46 5.20
N LEU A 290 11.40 -18.14 5.54
CA LEU A 290 10.24 -18.64 4.79
C LEU A 290 10.28 -18.22 3.32
N ARG A 291 10.62 -16.95 3.04
CA ARG A 291 10.79 -16.44 1.66
C ARG A 291 11.88 -17.20 0.91
N THR A 292 13.00 -17.46 1.58
CA THR A 292 14.13 -18.23 1.04
C THR A 292 13.71 -19.66 0.70
N LEU A 293 12.94 -20.33 1.56
CA LEU A 293 12.42 -21.67 1.30
C LEU A 293 11.52 -21.71 0.07
N VAL A 294 10.59 -20.75 -0.05
CA VAL A 294 9.70 -20.62 -1.22
C VAL A 294 10.50 -20.42 -2.50
N HIS A 295 11.52 -19.57 -2.48
CA HIS A 295 12.39 -19.36 -3.65
C HIS A 295 13.24 -20.58 -3.99
N LYS A 296 13.86 -21.20 -2.99
CA LYS A 296 14.75 -22.37 -3.17
C LYS A 296 14.00 -23.59 -3.70
N HIS A 297 12.76 -23.78 -3.27
CA HIS A 297 11.92 -24.93 -3.62
C HIS A 297 10.73 -24.54 -4.50
N SER A 298 10.84 -23.46 -5.28
CA SER A 298 9.77 -22.98 -6.17
C SER A 298 9.29 -24.05 -7.14
N THR A 299 10.20 -24.92 -7.59
CA THR A 299 9.89 -26.04 -8.49
C THR A 299 8.99 -27.09 -7.84
N VAL A 300 9.07 -27.28 -6.52
CA VAL A 300 8.17 -28.18 -5.77
C VAL A 300 6.76 -27.62 -5.77
N ILE A 301 6.62 -26.31 -5.47
CA ILE A 301 5.35 -25.59 -5.47
C ILE A 301 4.72 -25.61 -6.87
N GLN A 302 5.50 -25.24 -7.89
CA GLN A 302 5.06 -25.23 -9.29
C GLN A 302 4.61 -26.63 -9.73
N ARG A 303 5.40 -27.67 -9.47
CA ARG A 303 5.06 -29.04 -9.85
C ARG A 303 3.76 -29.50 -9.20
N TYR A 304 3.56 -29.21 -7.92
CA TYR A 304 2.34 -29.54 -7.21
C TYR A 304 1.12 -28.84 -7.83
N HIS A 305 1.17 -27.52 -7.98
CA HIS A 305 0.02 -26.75 -8.48
C HIS A 305 -0.25 -26.96 -9.97
N VAL A 306 0.77 -27.14 -10.82
CA VAL A 306 0.56 -27.49 -12.25
C VAL A 306 -0.21 -28.81 -12.37
N GLN A 307 0.12 -29.81 -11.56
CA GLN A 307 -0.61 -31.08 -11.56
C GLN A 307 -2.03 -30.91 -11.04
N TYR A 308 -2.20 -30.12 -9.98
CA TYR A 308 -3.51 -29.84 -9.38
C TYR A 308 -4.44 -29.14 -10.40
N LEU A 309 -3.93 -28.09 -11.04
CA LEU A 309 -4.62 -27.32 -12.07
C LEU A 309 -5.03 -28.19 -13.26
N ALA A 310 -4.08 -28.96 -13.81
CA ALA A 310 -4.32 -29.74 -15.02
C ALA A 310 -5.22 -30.98 -14.81
N ARG A 311 -5.21 -31.57 -13.61
CA ARG A 311 -5.85 -32.87 -13.36
C ARG A 311 -7.07 -32.83 -12.47
N PHE A 312 -7.19 -31.82 -11.62
CA PHE A 312 -8.34 -31.67 -10.73
C PHE A 312 -9.16 -30.45 -11.11
N ASP A 313 -8.57 -29.24 -11.08
CA ASP A 313 -9.31 -28.00 -11.30
C ASP A 313 -9.90 -27.92 -12.71
N ALA A 314 -9.14 -28.31 -13.74
CA ALA A 314 -9.62 -28.32 -15.11
C ALA A 314 -10.84 -29.23 -15.32
N LEU A 315 -10.85 -30.41 -14.69
CA LEU A 315 -11.96 -31.36 -14.80
C LEU A 315 -13.19 -30.87 -14.05
N LEU A 316 -13.00 -30.38 -12.82
CA LEU A 316 -14.08 -29.83 -12.00
C LEU A 316 -14.71 -28.60 -12.68
N LEU A 317 -13.87 -27.69 -13.20
CA LEU A 317 -14.34 -26.51 -13.92
C LEU A 317 -15.10 -26.89 -15.19
N SER A 318 -14.60 -27.87 -15.95
CA SER A 318 -15.30 -28.37 -17.15
C SER A 318 -16.68 -28.94 -16.81
N ASP A 319 -16.81 -29.71 -15.72
CA ASP A 319 -18.08 -30.25 -15.26
C ASP A 319 -19.06 -29.14 -14.84
N ILE A 320 -18.59 -28.15 -14.09
CA ILE A 320 -19.39 -26.99 -13.70
C ILE A 320 -19.91 -26.24 -14.94
N ILE A 321 -19.05 -25.98 -15.93
CA ILE A 321 -19.41 -25.26 -17.16
C ILE A 321 -20.46 -26.04 -17.97
N GLN A 322 -20.29 -27.36 -18.11
CA GLN A 322 -21.24 -28.20 -18.87
C GLN A 322 -22.63 -28.26 -18.22
N ASN A 323 -22.72 -28.04 -16.91
CA ASN A 323 -23.97 -28.03 -16.16
C ASN A 323 -24.67 -26.65 -16.15
N LEU A 324 -24.09 -25.63 -16.79
CA LEU A 324 -24.75 -24.32 -16.95
C LEU A 324 -25.90 -24.41 -17.96
N THR A 325 -27.09 -23.97 -17.55
CA THR A 325 -28.29 -24.01 -18.41
C THR A 325 -28.32 -22.88 -19.42
N VAL A 326 -27.74 -21.72 -19.09
CA VAL A 326 -27.67 -20.53 -19.95
C VAL A 326 -26.33 -19.84 -19.72
N CYS A 327 -25.57 -19.61 -20.78
CA CYS A 327 -24.31 -18.86 -20.77
C CYS A 327 -24.17 -18.15 -22.12
N PRO A 328 -23.97 -16.82 -22.17
CA PRO A 328 -23.77 -16.14 -23.44
C PRO A 328 -22.43 -16.52 -24.09
N GLU A 329 -22.29 -16.20 -25.38
CA GLU A 329 -21.17 -16.67 -26.21
C GLU A 329 -19.81 -16.16 -25.71
N GLU A 330 -19.72 -14.88 -25.34
CA GLU A 330 -18.47 -14.26 -24.89
C GLU A 330 -17.95 -14.90 -23.60
N GLU A 331 -18.81 -15.11 -22.61
CA GLU A 331 -18.47 -15.78 -21.34
C GLU A 331 -18.09 -17.24 -21.57
N SER A 332 -18.82 -17.93 -22.46
CA SER A 332 -18.53 -19.33 -22.82
C SER A 332 -17.14 -19.49 -23.45
N ILE A 333 -16.74 -18.55 -24.32
CA ILE A 333 -15.40 -18.50 -24.92
C ILE A 333 -14.33 -18.36 -23.82
N ILE A 334 -14.53 -17.44 -22.88
CA ILE A 334 -13.59 -17.21 -21.77
C ILE A 334 -13.48 -18.45 -20.89
N MET A 335 -14.60 -19.00 -20.44
CA MET A 335 -14.63 -20.19 -19.58
C MET A 335 -13.98 -21.41 -20.25
N SER A 336 -14.27 -21.64 -21.53
CA SER A 336 -13.65 -22.72 -22.31
C SER A 336 -12.14 -22.52 -22.49
N SER A 337 -11.70 -21.26 -22.64
CA SER A 337 -10.28 -20.92 -22.71
C SER A 337 -9.53 -21.27 -21.42
N PHE A 338 -10.17 -21.11 -20.25
CA PHE A 338 -9.58 -21.53 -18.98
C PHE A 338 -9.39 -23.04 -18.92
N VAL A 339 -10.43 -23.82 -19.23
CA VAL A 339 -10.33 -25.30 -19.24
C VAL A 339 -9.25 -25.78 -20.20
N SER A 340 -9.19 -25.21 -21.41
CA SER A 340 -8.17 -25.53 -22.41
C SER A 340 -6.75 -25.21 -21.90
N THR A 341 -6.56 -24.01 -21.36
CA THR A 341 -5.27 -23.56 -20.82
C THR A 341 -4.82 -24.47 -19.68
N LEU A 342 -5.69 -24.71 -18.69
CA LEU A 342 -5.37 -25.54 -17.52
C LEU A 342 -5.05 -26.99 -17.92
N SER A 343 -5.86 -27.58 -18.82
CA SER A 343 -5.66 -28.96 -19.29
C SER A 343 -4.36 -29.14 -20.08
N SER A 344 -3.89 -28.08 -20.75
CA SER A 344 -2.66 -28.11 -21.54
C SER A 344 -1.38 -28.00 -20.70
N LEU A 345 -1.48 -27.68 -19.41
CA LEU A 345 -0.32 -27.47 -18.55
C LEU A 345 0.47 -28.77 -18.35
N THR A 346 1.76 -28.73 -18.66
CA THR A 346 2.69 -29.85 -18.46
C THR A 346 3.86 -29.48 -17.57
N LEU A 347 4.45 -30.48 -16.92
CA LEU A 347 5.64 -30.29 -16.06
C LEU A 347 6.84 -29.71 -16.79
N LYS A 348 6.93 -29.87 -18.12
CA LYS A 348 8.01 -29.31 -18.94
C LYS A 348 7.93 -27.78 -19.05
N GLN A 349 6.74 -27.19 -18.93
CA GLN A 349 6.52 -25.74 -19.01
C GLN A 349 6.76 -25.04 -17.66
N GLY A 350 6.57 -25.73 -16.53
CA GLY A 350 6.81 -25.18 -15.18
C GLY A 350 8.29 -24.97 -14.81
N MET A 351 9.24 -25.48 -15.59
CA MET A 351 10.68 -25.32 -15.35
C MET A 351 11.30 -24.11 -16.07
N GLN A 352 10.54 -23.38 -16.90
CA GLN A 352 10.98 -22.07 -17.39
C GLN A 352 10.83 -21.06 -16.26
N VAL A 353 11.93 -20.76 -15.58
CA VAL A 353 12.03 -19.60 -14.68
C VAL A 353 11.54 -18.39 -15.48
N PRO A 354 10.50 -17.67 -15.03
CA PRO A 354 10.10 -16.45 -15.73
C PRO A 354 11.30 -15.50 -15.76
N PRO A 355 11.55 -14.79 -16.86
CA PRO A 355 12.57 -13.74 -16.86
C PRO A 355 12.26 -12.80 -15.69
N ARG A 356 13.30 -12.42 -14.93
CA ARG A 356 13.16 -11.41 -13.87
C ARG A 356 12.33 -10.26 -14.44
N LEU A 357 11.20 -9.96 -13.81
CA LEU A 357 10.42 -8.77 -14.16
C LEU A 357 11.39 -7.59 -14.25
N PRO A 358 11.36 -6.77 -15.33
CA PRO A 358 12.18 -5.59 -15.38
C PRO A 358 11.89 -4.76 -14.13
N ALA A 359 12.96 -4.33 -13.45
CA ALA A 359 12.83 -3.46 -12.30
C ALA A 359 11.93 -2.28 -12.69
N VAL A 360 10.89 -2.04 -11.88
CA VAL A 360 10.06 -0.85 -12.02
C VAL A 360 11.00 0.36 -12.00
N PRO A 361 11.07 1.18 -13.07
CA PRO A 361 11.92 2.35 -13.07
C PRO A 361 11.36 3.33 -12.03
N GLY A 362 12.07 3.55 -10.93
CA GLY A 362 11.67 4.55 -9.92
C GLY A 362 12.01 4.23 -8.46
N ALA A 363 12.36 2.99 -8.12
CA ALA A 363 12.75 2.63 -6.75
C ALA A 363 14.28 2.56 -6.57
N ALA A 364 15.00 3.60 -6.98
CA ALA A 364 16.40 3.79 -6.61
C ALA A 364 16.47 4.82 -5.47
N GLY A 365 16.32 4.35 -4.23
CA GLY A 365 16.78 5.10 -3.07
C GLY A 365 18.32 5.21 -3.12
N PRO A 366 18.93 6.28 -2.58
CA PRO A 366 20.38 6.43 -2.60
C PRO A 366 21.04 5.31 -1.77
N PRO A 367 22.24 4.84 -2.15
CA PRO A 367 22.93 3.81 -1.39
C PRO A 367 23.34 4.38 -0.02
N VAL A 368 22.79 3.81 1.05
CA VAL A 368 23.23 4.06 2.42
C VAL A 368 24.58 3.39 2.59
N GLY A 369 25.65 4.18 2.47
CA GLY A 369 27.01 3.73 2.74
C GLY A 369 27.23 3.48 4.23
N CYS A 370 27.08 2.23 4.67
CA CYS A 370 27.61 1.78 5.95
C CYS A 370 29.14 1.72 5.87
N ALA A 371 29.81 2.80 6.27
CA ALA A 371 31.25 2.80 6.52
C ALA A 371 31.55 2.05 7.82
N GLY A 372 31.87 0.75 7.72
CA GLY A 372 32.54 0.02 8.79
C GLY A 372 34.02 0.44 8.90
N PRO A 373 34.64 0.40 10.10
CA PRO A 373 36.01 0.85 10.29
C PRO A 373 37.01 -0.11 9.62
N ARG A 374 37.90 0.44 8.78
CA ARG A 374 39.03 -0.30 8.18
C ARG A 374 40.07 -0.68 9.24
N PRO A 375 40.70 -1.87 9.14
CA PRO A 375 41.87 -2.21 9.95
C PRO A 375 43.10 -1.41 9.49
N ARG A 376 43.91 -0.95 10.45
CA ARG A 376 45.17 -0.25 10.20
C ARG A 376 46.21 -1.22 9.62
N SER A 377 46.71 -0.91 8.43
CA SER A 377 47.92 -1.50 7.85
C SER A 377 49.14 -0.64 8.19
N SER A 378 50.14 -1.23 8.84
CA SER A 378 51.46 -0.64 9.11
C SER A 378 52.30 -0.50 7.82
N PRO A 379 53.11 0.56 7.65
CA PRO A 379 54.09 0.61 6.57
C PRO A 379 55.53 0.30 7.06
N GLU A 380 56.08 -0.73 6.42
CA GLU A 380 57.39 -0.81 5.75
C GLU A 380 58.70 -0.35 6.41
N HIS A 381 59.60 -1.33 6.50
CA HIS A 381 61.05 -1.23 6.60
C HIS A 381 61.68 -0.37 5.50
N LYS A 382 62.57 0.56 5.89
CA LYS A 382 63.58 1.15 5.01
C LYS A 382 64.93 0.48 5.23
N ASN A 383 65.49 -0.07 4.15
CA ASN A 383 66.89 -0.47 4.04
C ASN A 383 67.79 0.78 3.93
N SER A 384 68.82 0.86 4.76
CA SER A 384 69.98 1.73 4.56
C SER A 384 71.27 0.93 4.80
N HIS A 385 72.20 1.06 3.85
CA HIS A 385 73.49 0.37 3.77
C HIS A 385 74.41 0.53 4.99
N PRO A 386 75.38 -0.38 5.19
CA PRO A 386 76.38 -0.32 6.25
C PRO A 386 77.68 0.37 5.79
N GLY A 387 78.41 0.95 6.73
CA GLY A 387 79.84 1.24 6.56
C GLY A 387 80.41 2.24 7.56
N SER A 388 81.18 1.71 8.53
CA SER A 388 82.32 2.34 9.28
C SER A 388 82.02 3.62 10.09
N ASP A 389 82.55 3.88 11.28
CA ASP A 389 83.65 3.30 12.06
C ASP A 389 83.58 3.91 13.48
N GLN A 390 84.00 3.11 14.46
CA GLN A 390 84.78 3.45 15.67
C GLN A 390 84.54 4.70 16.57
N ARG A 391 84.52 4.36 17.87
CA ARG A 391 85.17 5.00 19.06
C ARG A 391 84.37 5.96 19.94
N SER A 392 84.30 5.55 21.22
CA SER A 392 84.58 6.28 22.48
C SER A 392 83.75 7.55 22.76
N MET A 393 83.12 7.74 23.92
CA MET A 393 83.39 7.35 25.31
C MET A 393 82.09 7.05 26.05
#